data_AF-A0AAD9QEL8-F1
#
_entry.id   AF-A0AAD9QEL8-F1
#
_cell.length_a   1.000
_cell.length_b   1.000
_cell.length_c   1.000
_cell.angle_alpha   90.00
_cell.angle_beta   90.00
_cell.angle_gamma   90.00
#
_symmetry.space_group_name_H-M   'P 1'
#
loop_
_entity.id
_entity.type
_entity.pdbx_description
1 polymer ?
#
loop_
_entity_poly.entity_id
_entity_poly.type
_entity_poly.pdbx_seq_one_letter_code
_entity_poly.pdbx_strand_id
1 'polypeptide(L)'
;MALSGIECPQMHWDGDNVKENWRRFKQHVELMFSGRLQSRREAEKCSYLLIWVGKKGLDNYNTWTDITADNKNNLQTYYDRFEAHVSPAWVLPSHKTVNLSLSPVKP
;
A
#
# COMPACT_ATOMS: atom_id res chain seq x y z
N MET A 1 17.28 -8.89 13.12
CA MET A 1 16.59 -9.42 14.33
C MET A 1 15.56 -10.42 13.85
N ALA A 2 15.75 -11.71 14.13
CA ALA A 2 14.82 -12.76 13.72
C ALA A 2 13.89 -13.09 14.89
N LEU A 3 12.59 -12.85 14.72
CA LEU A 3 11.56 -13.37 15.62
C LEU A 3 11.35 -14.85 15.26
N SER A 4 12.17 -15.72 15.84
CA SER A 4 12.08 -17.19 15.86
C SER A 4 11.19 -17.82 14.75
N GLY A 5 11.82 -18.15 13.62
CA GLY A 5 11.27 -19.05 12.59
C GLY A 5 10.25 -18.48 11.61
N ILE A 6 9.78 -17.24 11.78
CA ILE A 6 8.92 -16.56 10.80
C ILE A 6 9.75 -15.46 10.14
N GLU A 7 9.92 -15.56 8.83
CA GLU A 7 10.60 -14.51 8.06
C GLU A 7 9.77 -13.23 8.14
N CYS A 8 10.39 -12.11 8.51
CA CYS A 8 9.71 -10.82 8.49
C CYS A 8 9.41 -10.42 7.05
N PRO A 9 8.27 -9.77 6.77
CA PRO A 9 8.05 -9.17 5.47
C PRO A 9 9.18 -8.20 5.15
N GLN A 10 9.73 -8.29 3.94
CA GLN A 10 10.74 -7.36 3.47
C GLN A 10 10.47 -7.03 2.00
N MET A 11 10.40 -5.74 1.67
CA MET A 11 10.20 -5.32 0.29
C MET A 11 11.52 -5.43 -0.48
N HIS A 12 11.49 -6.22 -1.55
CA HIS A 12 12.60 -6.35 -2.49
C HIS A 12 12.40 -5.39 -3.65
N TRP A 13 13.06 -4.23 -3.55
CA TRP A 13 13.03 -3.19 -4.55
C TRP A 13 13.89 -3.48 -5.78
N ASP A 14 14.87 -4.36 -5.64
CA ASP A 14 15.80 -4.78 -6.67
C ASP A 14 15.25 -6.05 -7.36
N GLY A 15 15.09 -5.99 -8.69
CA GLY A 15 14.62 -7.11 -9.50
C GLY A 15 13.85 -6.66 -10.74
N ASP A 16 13.72 -7.56 -11.72
CA ASP A 16 13.08 -7.27 -13.01
C ASP A 16 11.57 -6.98 -12.92
N ASN A 17 10.92 -7.40 -11.82
CA ASN A 17 9.48 -7.25 -11.62
C ASN A 17 9.12 -6.70 -10.22
N VAL A 18 9.41 -5.42 -10.02
CA VAL A 18 9.10 -4.68 -8.77
C VAL A 18 7.63 -4.76 -8.38
N LYS A 19 6.71 -4.86 -9.35
CA LYS A 19 5.26 -4.97 -9.12
C LYS A 19 4.88 -6.30 -8.48
N GLU A 20 5.41 -7.41 -8.99
CA GLU A 20 5.18 -8.73 -8.40
C GLU A 20 5.84 -8.84 -7.03
N ASN A 21 7.03 -8.25 -6.85
CA ASN A 21 7.69 -8.17 -5.54
C ASN A 21 6.82 -7.40 -4.52
N TRP A 22 6.24 -6.27 -4.92
CA TRP A 22 5.31 -5.53 -4.08
C TRP A 22 4.05 -6.34 -3.73
N ARG A 23 3.47 -7.05 -4.71
CA ARG A 23 2.28 -7.90 -4.47
C ARG A 23 2.56 -8.98 -3.43
N ARG A 24 3.69 -9.69 -3.55
CA ARG A 24 4.12 -10.72 -2.59
C ARG A 24 4.42 -10.13 -1.21
N PHE A 25 5.09 -8.98 -1.19
CA PHE A 25 5.36 -8.24 0.04
C PHE A 25 4.07 -7.86 0.76
N LYS A 26 3.12 -7.21 0.07
CA LYS A 26 1.81 -6.80 0.61
C LYS A 26 1.06 -7.99 1.19
N GLN A 27 0.99 -9.11 0.45
CA GLN A 27 0.36 -10.34 0.93
C GLN A 27 1.00 -10.85 2.23
N HIS A 28 2.33 -10.82 2.34
CA HIS A 28 3.03 -11.25 3.56
C HIS A 28 2.73 -10.31 4.75
N VAL A 29 2.70 -8.99 4.51
CA VAL A 29 2.33 -8.00 5.53
C VAL A 29 0.88 -8.21 6.01
N GLU A 30 -0.06 -8.45 5.10
CA GLU A 30 -1.47 -8.73 5.43
C GLU A 30 -1.62 -10.02 6.28
N LEU A 31 -0.83 -11.06 5.99
CA LEU A 31 -0.77 -12.27 6.82
C LEU A 31 -0.21 -11.98 8.21
N MET A 32 0.81 -11.13 8.33
CA MET A 32 1.36 -10.72 9.63
C MET A 32 0.34 -9.93 10.46
N PHE A 33 -0.43 -9.04 9.84
CA PHE A 33 -1.46 -8.25 10.50
C PHE A 33 -2.77 -9.00 10.75
N SER A 34 -3.08 -10.06 10.01
CA SER A 34 -4.23 -10.92 10.31
C SER A 34 -3.92 -11.99 11.36
N GLY A 35 -2.65 -12.40 11.48
CA GLY A 35 -2.20 -13.34 12.51
C GLY A 35 -1.60 -12.65 13.74
N ARG A 36 -0.27 -12.66 13.82
CA ARG A 36 0.50 -12.29 15.04
C ARG A 36 0.30 -10.86 15.51
N LEU A 37 0.06 -9.93 14.59
CA LEU A 37 -0.05 -8.50 14.89
C LEU A 37 -1.48 -7.96 14.78
N GLN A 38 -2.48 -8.85 14.80
CA GLN A 38 -3.89 -8.47 14.70
C GLN A 38 -4.31 -7.45 15.76
N SER A 39 -3.89 -7.66 17.01
CA SER A 39 -4.23 -6.82 18.16
C SER A 39 -3.52 -5.46 18.20
N ARG A 40 -2.58 -5.20 17.27
CA ARG A 40 -1.87 -3.92 17.19
C ARG A 40 -2.78 -2.82 16.66
N ARG A 41 -2.58 -1.60 17.17
CA ARG A 41 -3.26 -0.40 16.67
C ARG A 41 -2.84 -0.11 15.24
N GLU A 42 -3.70 0.55 14.48
CA GLU A 42 -3.43 0.84 13.07
C GLU A 42 -2.16 1.69 12.90
N ALA A 43 -1.93 2.67 13.78
CA ALA A 43 -0.69 3.45 13.83
C ALA A 43 0.58 2.60 14.03
N GLU A 44 0.50 1.53 14.85
CA GLU A 44 1.61 0.59 15.03
C GLU A 44 1.82 -0.23 13.76
N LYS A 45 0.74 -0.66 13.09
CA LYS A 45 0.80 -1.38 11.81
C LYS A 45 1.44 -0.52 10.72
N CYS A 46 1.09 0.76 10.61
CA CYS A 46 1.76 1.71 9.71
C CYS A 46 3.27 1.78 9.98
N SER A 47 3.66 1.82 11.26
CA SER A 47 5.08 1.84 11.65
C SER A 47 5.80 0.55 11.26
N TYR A 48 5.19 -0.62 11.45
CA TYR A 48 5.75 -1.90 11.00
C TYR A 48 5.90 -1.98 9.48
N LEU A 49 4.89 -1.52 8.72
CA LEU A 49 4.96 -1.45 7.27
C LEU A 49 6.18 -0.62 6.80
N LEU A 50 6.40 0.56 7.40
CA LEU A 50 7.54 1.43 7.07
C LEU A 50 8.90 0.81 7.44
N ILE A 51 8.96 -0.03 8.48
CA ILE A 51 10.18 -0.78 8.81
C ILE A 51 10.44 -1.85 7.74
N TRP A 52 9.41 -2.56 7.32
CA TRP A 52 9.50 -3.68 6.38
C TRP A 52 9.68 -3.27 4.92
N VAL A 53 9.24 -2.05 4.56
CA VAL A 53 9.46 -1.51 3.22
C VAL A 53 10.94 -1.15 2.96
N GLY A 54 11.74 -1.01 4.00
CA GLY A 54 13.18 -0.75 3.90
C GLY A 54 13.53 0.66 3.41
N LYS A 55 14.83 0.91 3.22
CA LYS A 55 15.38 2.26 2.97
C LYS A 55 14.74 2.98 1.78
N LYS A 56 14.67 2.33 0.61
CA LYS A 56 14.09 2.94 -0.59
C LYS A 56 12.61 3.30 -0.41
N GLY A 57 11.85 2.48 0.32
CA GLY A 57 10.46 2.81 0.65
C GLY A 57 10.34 3.96 1.64
N LEU A 58 11.28 4.10 2.59
CA LEU A 58 11.36 5.27 3.46
C LEU A 58 11.71 6.54 2.70
N ASP A 59 12.61 6.47 1.72
CA ASP A 59 12.92 7.61 0.84
C ASP A 59 11.65 8.08 0.11
N ASN A 60 10.86 7.14 -0.41
CA ASN A 60 9.55 7.45 -1.01
C ASN A 60 8.58 8.08 0.00
N TYR A 61 8.46 7.51 1.20
CA TYR A 61 7.61 8.06 2.25
C TYR A 61 8.02 9.50 2.63
N ASN A 62 9.33 9.79 2.68
CA ASN A 62 9.86 11.12 2.98
C ASN A 62 9.52 12.17 1.91
N THR A 63 9.16 11.76 0.70
CA THR A 63 8.66 12.69 -0.34
C THR A 63 7.19 13.08 -0.15
N TRP A 64 6.44 12.38 0.69
CA TRP A 64 5.01 12.63 0.89
C TRP A 64 4.81 13.78 1.89
N THR A 65 4.49 14.96 1.38
CA THR A 65 4.27 16.17 2.19
C THR A 65 2.82 16.37 2.60
N ASP A 66 1.90 15.59 2.01
CA ASP A 66 0.45 15.73 2.13
C ASP A 66 -0.21 14.69 3.06
N ILE A 67 0.56 13.88 3.80
CA ILE A 67 0.00 13.00 4.84
C ILE A 67 -0.41 13.84 6.06
N THR A 68 -1.72 13.98 6.23
CA THR A 68 -2.33 14.57 7.41
C THR A 68 -2.26 13.61 8.62
N ALA A 69 -2.38 14.14 9.83
CA ALA A 69 -2.37 13.34 11.06
C ALA A 69 -3.48 12.26 11.09
N ASP A 70 -4.59 12.52 10.40
CA ASP A 70 -5.71 11.59 10.25
C ASP A 70 -5.35 10.40 9.33
N ASN A 71 -4.72 10.69 8.19
CA ASN A 71 -4.29 9.67 7.21
C ASN A 71 -3.05 8.90 7.67
N LYS A 72 -2.23 9.46 8.57
CA LYS A 72 -1.01 8.82 9.09
C LYS A 72 -1.28 7.51 9.84
N ASN A 73 -2.48 7.38 10.39
CA ASN A 73 -2.90 6.18 11.11
C ASN A 73 -3.60 5.17 10.22
N ASN A 74 -3.86 5.49 8.94
CA ASN A 74 -4.59 4.62 8.03
C ASN A 74 -3.63 3.80 7.17
N LEU A 75 -3.56 2.50 7.44
CA LEU A 75 -2.68 1.58 6.73
C LEU A 75 -2.97 1.52 5.22
N GLN A 76 -4.23 1.67 4.82
CA GLN A 76 -4.64 1.61 3.43
C GLN A 76 -4.01 2.74 2.61
N THR A 77 -3.92 3.95 3.17
CA THR A 77 -3.29 5.10 2.51
C THR A 77 -1.84 4.80 2.11
N TYR A 78 -1.08 4.09 2.96
CA TYR A 78 0.29 3.70 2.65
C TYR A 78 0.34 2.70 1.49
N TYR A 79 -0.55 1.69 1.49
CA TYR A 79 -0.61 0.73 0.40
C TYR A 79 -0.91 1.38 -0.94
N ASP A 80 -1.94 2.22 -1.03
CA ASP A 80 -2.31 2.90 -2.27
C ASP A 80 -1.17 3.75 -2.82
N ARG A 81 -0.47 4.48 -1.94
CA ARG A 81 0.66 5.33 -2.34
C ARG A 81 1.85 4.52 -2.86
N PHE A 82 2.22 3.45 -2.17
CA PHE A 82 3.30 2.59 -2.63
C PHE A 82 2.92 1.83 -3.91
N GLU A 83 1.66 1.40 -4.04
CA GLU A 83 1.14 0.74 -5.23
C GLU A 83 1.18 1.66 -6.46
N ALA A 84 0.80 2.93 -6.29
CA ALA A 84 0.94 3.96 -7.31
C ALA A 84 2.42 4.19 -7.72
N HIS A 85 3.35 4.05 -6.77
CA HIS A 85 4.78 4.19 -7.04
C HIS A 85 5.38 2.97 -7.78
N VAL A 86 4.99 1.74 -7.42
CA VAL A 86 5.54 0.53 -8.07
C VAL A 86 4.84 0.14 -9.37
N SER A 87 3.65 0.66 -9.61
CA SER A 87 2.85 0.39 -10.80
C SER A 87 2.23 1.68 -11.34
N PRO A 88 3.03 2.60 -11.94
CA PRO A 88 2.52 3.85 -12.48
C PRO A 88 1.56 3.68 -13.67
N ALA A 89 1.35 2.46 -14.19
CA ALA A 89 0.47 2.19 -15.32
C ALA A 89 -0.31 0.87 -15.17
N TRP A 90 -1.48 0.94 -14.52
CA TRP A 90 -2.75 0.36 -15.00
C TRP A 90 -3.88 0.81 -14.06
N VAL A 91 -4.04 2.13 -13.93
CA VAL A 91 -5.34 2.68 -13.55
C VAL A 91 -6.19 2.59 -14.82
N LEU A 92 -6.71 1.40 -15.13
CA LEU A 92 -7.99 1.40 -15.82
C LEU A 92 -8.99 2.00 -14.83
N PRO A 93 -9.77 3.02 -15.22
CA PRO A 93 -10.78 3.61 -14.36
C PRO A 93 -11.89 2.57 -14.14
N SER A 94 -11.72 1.69 -13.17
CA SER A 94 -12.79 0.79 -12.74
C SER A 94 -13.63 1.50 -11.69
N HIS A 95 -14.85 1.84 -12.09
CA HIS A 95 -15.99 2.22 -11.25
C HIS A 95 -16.04 3.67 -10.74
N LYS A 96 -16.12 4.62 -11.66
CA LYS A 96 -17.25 5.56 -11.59
C LYS A 96 -18.04 5.40 -12.88
N THR A 97 -19.14 4.66 -12.79
CA THR A 97 -20.21 4.69 -13.79
C THR A 97 -20.58 6.16 -13.98
N VAL A 98 -20.12 6.77 -15.07
CA VAL A 98 -20.77 7.97 -15.59
C VAL A 98 -22.15 7.48 -16.00
N ASN A 99 -23.13 7.72 -15.14
CA ASN A 99 -24.53 7.72 -15.53
C ASN A 99 -24.64 8.80 -16.60
N LEU A 100 -24.51 8.38 -17.86
CA LEU A 100 -24.89 9.17 -19.01
C LEU A 100 -26.42 9.20 -18.99
N SER A 101 -26.96 10.06 -18.12
CA SER A 101 -28.34 10.53 -18.19
C SER A 101 -28.52 11.09 -19.59
N LEU A 102 -29.11 10.28 -20.47
CA LEU A 102 -29.67 10.70 -21.74
C LEU A 102 -30.72 11.77 -21.46
N SER A 103 -30.32 13.03 -21.52
CA SER A 103 -31.28 14.14 -21.62
C SER A 103 -31.96 14.04 -22.98
N PRO A 104 -33.30 14.12 -23.05
CA PRO A 104 -34.04 13.94 -24.29
C PRO A 104 -33.76 15.13 -25.22
N VAL A 105 -33.32 14.85 -26.45
CA VAL A 105 -33.36 15.82 -27.53
C VAL A 105 -34.83 16.11 -27.82
N LYS A 106 -35.25 17.33 -27.50
CA LYS A 106 -36.59 17.84 -27.79
C LYS A 106 -36.67 18.20 -29.28
N PRO A 107 -37.80 17.94 -29.96
CA PRO A 107 -37.92 17.96 -31.43
C PRO A 107 -37.77 19.35 -32.05
#